data_AF-A0A535SKT4-F1
#
_entry.id   AF-A0A535SKT4-F1
#
_cell.length_a   1.000
_cell.length_b   1.000
_cell.length_c   1.000
_cell.angle_alpha   90.00
_cell.angle_beta   90.00
_cell.angle_gamma   90.00
#
_symmetry.space_group_name_H-M   'P 1'
#
loop_
_entity.id
_entity.type
_entity.pdbx_description
1 polymer ?
#
loop_
_entity_poly.entity_id
_entity_poly.type
_entity_poly.pdbx_seq_one_letter_code
_entity_poly.pdbx_strand_id
1 'polypeptide(L)'
;MEDWLQIVVSDHSPSAPELKQGNDFRKIWGGISGCQSTRQLLLADGRLELPLIAALTSTNVAKRFSLAAKGDIAPGFDADL
;
A
#
# COMPACT_ATOMS: atom_id res chain seq x y z
N MET A 1 8.13 -0.38 -15.30
CA MET A 1 7.35 0.66 -14.63
C MET A 1 8.17 1.93 -14.74
N GLU A 2 7.61 3.02 -15.26
CA GLU A 2 8.35 4.27 -15.46
C GLU A 2 8.80 4.85 -14.11
N ASP A 3 9.94 5.54 -14.09
CA ASP A 3 10.61 6.07 -12.88
C ASP A 3 9.78 7.06 -12.03
N TRP A 4 8.54 7.38 -12.43
CA TRP A 4 7.70 8.34 -11.71
C TRP A 4 6.88 7.72 -10.57
N LEU A 5 6.58 6.41 -10.59
CA LEU A 5 5.80 5.78 -9.51
C LEU A 5 6.72 5.26 -8.41
N GLN A 6 6.73 5.94 -7.27
CA GLN A 6 7.65 5.66 -6.17
C GLN A 6 7.01 4.93 -4.99
N ILE A 7 5.72 5.12 -4.75
CA ILE A 7 5.03 4.62 -3.56
C ILE A 7 3.66 4.08 -3.96
N VAL A 8 3.30 2.90 -3.45
CA VAL A 8 1.96 2.30 -3.56
C VAL A 8 1.38 2.13 -2.15
N VAL A 9 0.21 2.72 -1.92
CA VAL A 9 -0.53 2.64 -0.65
C VAL A 9 -1.97 2.20 -0.90
N SER A 10 -2.64 1.75 0.16
CA SER A 10 -3.98 1.15 0.07
C SER A 10 -5.12 2.14 -0.04
N ASP A 11 -4.93 3.38 0.41
CA ASP A 11 -6.02 4.30 0.74
C ASP A 11 -7.13 3.57 1.53
N HIS A 12 -6.73 2.78 2.54
CA HIS A 12 -7.65 1.96 3.32
C HIS A 12 -8.63 2.87 4.07
N SER A 13 -9.79 3.00 3.45
CA SER A 13 -10.89 3.83 3.88
C SER A 13 -12.11 2.90 3.90
N PRO A 14 -12.36 2.19 5.01
CA PRO A 14 -13.57 1.40 5.20
C PRO A 14 -14.70 2.24 5.81
N SER A 15 -15.94 1.76 5.64
CA SER A 15 -17.10 2.24 6.39
C SER A 15 -17.96 1.05 6.81
N ALA A 16 -18.92 1.31 7.71
CA ALA A 16 -19.95 0.34 8.04
C ALA A 16 -20.75 -0.04 6.77
N PRO A 17 -21.21 -1.30 6.61
CA PRO A 17 -21.95 -1.75 5.42
C PRO A 17 -23.22 -0.95 5.14
N GLU A 18 -23.84 -0.37 6.15
CA GLU A 18 -25.08 0.43 6.04
C GLU A 18 -24.81 1.72 5.26
N LEU A 19 -23.59 2.28 5.37
CA LEU A 19 -23.17 3.48 4.65
C LEU A 19 -22.81 3.21 3.18
N LYS A 20 -22.70 1.93 2.80
CA LYS A 20 -22.36 1.47 1.43
C LYS A 20 -23.60 1.20 0.57
N GLN A 21 -24.80 1.39 1.11
CA GLN A 21 -26.06 1.03 0.46
C GLN A 21 -26.86 2.27 0.07
N GLY A 22 -27.66 2.15 -0.99
CA GLY A 22 -28.56 3.21 -1.45
C GLY A 22 -28.72 3.23 -2.97
N ASN A 23 -29.65 4.06 -3.44
CA ASN A 23 -29.95 4.21 -4.88
C ASN A 23 -29.30 5.46 -5.51
N ASP A 24 -28.71 6.34 -4.70
CA ASP A 24 -28.01 7.55 -5.15
C ASP A 24 -26.52 7.41 -4.84
N PHE A 25 -25.72 7.00 -5.84
CA PHE A 25 -24.29 6.74 -5.67
C PHE A 25 -23.50 7.94 -5.14
N ARG A 26 -24.02 9.17 -5.29
CA ARG A 26 -23.40 10.40 -4.77
C ARG A 26 -23.51 10.51 -3.25
N LYS A 27 -24.47 9.80 -2.65
CA LYS A 27 -24.72 9.78 -1.19
C LYS A 27 -24.16 8.54 -0.51
N ILE A 28 -23.82 7.51 -1.29
CA ILE A 28 -23.16 6.29 -0.78
C ILE A 28 -21.73 6.65 -0.38
N TRP A 29 -21.28 6.16 0.77
CA TRP A 29 -19.95 6.44 1.27
C TRP A 29 -18.87 5.81 0.37
N GLY A 30 -18.01 6.65 -0.19
CA GLY A 30 -16.90 6.25 -1.05
C GLY A 30 -15.65 5.86 -0.25
N GLY A 31 -14.98 4.79 -0.64
CA GLY A 31 -13.75 4.29 -0.02
C GLY A 31 -13.62 2.77 -0.12
N ILE A 32 -12.41 2.23 -0.12
CA ILE A 32 -12.15 0.79 -0.28
C ILE A 32 -11.35 0.27 0.91
N SER A 33 -11.74 -0.89 1.43
CA SER A 33 -10.95 -1.62 2.43
C SER A 33 -9.80 -2.35 1.71
N GLY A 34 -8.62 -1.75 1.67
CA GLY A 34 -7.48 -2.27 0.90
C GLY A 34 -6.22 -2.70 1.66
N CYS A 35 -6.07 -2.38 2.96
CA CYS A 35 -4.79 -2.51 3.67
C CYS A 35 -4.19 -3.92 3.67
N GLN A 36 -5.04 -4.95 3.75
CA GLN A 36 -4.60 -6.35 3.74
C GLN A 36 -4.21 -6.83 2.33
N SER A 37 -4.89 -6.35 1.30
CA SER A 37 -4.80 -6.90 -0.05
C SER A 37 -3.78 -6.21 -0.95
N THR A 38 -3.29 -5.01 -0.60
CA THR A 38 -2.33 -4.25 -1.42
C THR A 38 -1.13 -5.09 -1.87
N ARG A 39 -0.44 -5.75 -0.93
CA ARG A 39 0.74 -6.55 -1.27
C ARG A 39 0.39 -7.84 -2.01
N GLN A 40 -0.75 -8.46 -1.68
CA GLN A 40 -1.24 -9.65 -2.38
C GLN A 40 -1.52 -9.35 -3.86
N LEU A 41 -2.13 -8.21 -4.17
CA LEU A 41 -2.42 -7.80 -5.55
C LEU A 41 -1.17 -7.51 -6.36
N LEU A 42 -0.15 -6.87 -5.76
CA LEU A 42 1.12 -6.61 -6.45
C LEU A 42 1.90 -7.89 -6.77
N LEU A 43 1.72 -8.94 -5.96
CA LEU A 43 2.36 -10.24 -6.14
C LEU A 43 1.58 -11.20 -7.05
N ALA A 44 0.29 -10.95 -7.28
CA ALA A 44 -0.66 -11.95 -7.77
C ALA A 44 -0.32 -12.55 -9.14
N ASP A 45 0.26 -11.78 -10.06
CA ASP A 45 0.50 -12.18 -11.45
C ASP A 45 1.98 -12.27 -11.83
N GLY A 46 2.90 -12.02 -10.89
CA GLY A 46 4.35 -12.10 -11.13
C GLY A 46 4.89 -11.12 -12.16
N ARG A 47 4.15 -10.05 -12.52
CA ARG A 47 4.59 -9.08 -13.53
C ARG A 47 5.61 -8.06 -13.02
N LEU A 48 5.79 -7.97 -11.71
CA LEU A 48 6.71 -7.04 -11.06
C LEU A 48 7.84 -7.80 -10.38
N GLU A 49 9.06 -7.30 -10.56
CA GLU A 49 10.23 -7.79 -9.83
C GLU A 49 10.04 -7.64 -8.31
N LEU A 50 10.41 -8.67 -7.54
CA LEU A 50 10.23 -8.64 -6.08
C LEU A 50 10.92 -7.44 -5.40
N PRO A 51 12.15 -7.04 -5.78
CA PRO A 51 12.78 -5.85 -5.22
C PRO A 51 12.00 -4.56 -5.52
N LEU A 52 11.32 -4.48 -6.67
CA LEU A 52 10.47 -3.33 -7.00
C LEU A 52 9.25 -3.27 -6.06
N ILE A 53 8.61 -4.39 -5.78
CA ILE A 53 7.47 -4.45 -4.83
C ILE A 53 7.91 -4.00 -3.43
N ALA A 54 9.07 -4.48 -2.96
CA ALA A 54 9.64 -4.05 -1.68
C ALA A 54 9.91 -2.53 -1.66
N ALA A 55 10.49 -1.99 -2.73
CA ALA A 55 10.75 -0.56 -2.85
C ALA A 55 9.45 0.27 -2.82
N LEU A 56 8.45 -0.10 -3.62
CA LEU A 56 7.17 0.61 -3.75
C LEU A 56 6.33 0.60 -2.46
N THR A 57 6.45 -0.45 -1.65
CA THR A 57 5.59 -0.65 -0.46
C THR A 57 6.31 -0.41 0.87
N SER A 58 7.64 -0.24 0.87
CA SER A 58 8.43 -0.14 2.10
C SER A 58 9.58 0.87 1.98
N THR A 59 10.62 0.58 1.21
CA THR A 59 11.87 1.37 1.18
C THR A 59 11.65 2.83 0.79
N ASN A 60 10.82 3.09 -0.23
CA ASN A 60 10.61 4.45 -0.73
C ASN A 60 9.79 5.30 0.25
N VAL A 61 8.85 4.69 0.98
CA VAL A 61 8.09 5.36 2.05
C VAL A 61 9.05 5.72 3.20
N ALA A 62 9.86 4.77 3.65
CA ALA A 62 10.83 5.01 4.72
C ALA A 62 11.80 6.16 4.37
N LYS A 63 12.32 6.17 3.14
CA LYS A 63 13.16 7.27 2.63
C LYS A 63 12.40 8.60 2.57
N ARG A 64 11.19 8.61 2.01
CA ARG A 64 10.39 9.83 1.83
C ARG A 64 10.05 10.52 3.16
N PHE A 65 9.82 9.74 4.21
CA PHE A 65 9.45 10.23 5.54
C PHE A 65 10.60 10.16 6.56
N SER A 66 11.83 9.92 6.11
CA SER A 66 13.03 9.88 6.96
C SER A 66 12.92 8.91 8.15
N LEU A 67 12.31 7.74 7.93
CA LEU A 67 12.20 6.67 8.92
C LEU A 67 13.49 5.84 8.94
N ALA A 68 14.49 6.31 9.68
CA ALA A 68 15.87 5.83 9.61
C ALA A 68 16.07 4.32 9.84
N ALA A 69 15.20 3.67 10.63
CA ALA A 69 15.29 2.25 10.96
C ALA A 69 14.26 1.36 10.22
N LYS A 70 13.53 1.88 9.22
CA LYS A 70 12.50 1.13 8.47
C LYS A 70 12.89 0.93 7.01
N GLY A 71 12.31 -0.08 6.38
CA GLY A 71 12.32 -0.23 4.92
C GLY A 71 13.56 -0.88 4.32
N ASP A 72 14.40 -1.53 5.13
CA ASP A 72 15.55 -2.31 4.68
C ASP A 72 15.79 -3.50 5.63
N ILE A 73 16.54 -4.50 5.14
CA ILE A 73 16.98 -5.67 5.91
C ILE A 73 18.50 -5.58 6.08
N ALA A 74 18.94 -4.86 7.11
CA ALA A 74 20.35 -4.66 7.42
C ALA A 74 20.55 -4.43 8.94
N PRO A 75 21.77 -4.66 9.48
CA PRO A 75 22.07 -4.33 10.87
C PRO A 75 21.71 -2.88 11.20
N GLY A 76 20.99 -2.67 12.30
CA GLY A 76 20.54 -1.36 12.76
C GLY A 76 19.13 -0.96 12.31
N PHE A 77 18.48 -1.74 11.43
CA PHE A 77 17.06 -1.59 11.10
C PHE A 77 16.18 -2.40 12.07
N ASP A 78 14.92 -1.99 12.20
CA ASP A 78 13.92 -2.70 12.99
C ASP A 78 13.59 -4.06 12.33
N ALA A 79 13.27 -5.06 13.15
CA ALA A 79 12.98 -6.42 12.70
C ALA A 79 11.57 -6.60 12.09
N ASP A 80 11.18 -5.71 11.17
CA ASP A 80 9.92 -5.76 10.42
C ASP A 80 10.14 -6.42 9.04
N LEU A 81 9.61 -7.63 8.82
CA LEU A 81 9.87 -8.48 7.62
C LEU A 81 8.60 -8.79 6.80
#